data_AF-A0A8K1D4Y7-F1
#
_entry.id   AF-A0A8K1D4Y7-F1
#
_cell.length_a   1.000
_cell.length_b   1.000
_cell.length_c   1.000
_cell.angle_alpha   90.00
_cell.angle_beta   90.00
_cell.angle_gamma   90.00
#
_symmetry.space_group_name_H-M   'P 1'
#
loop_
_entity.id
_entity.type
_entity.pdbx_description
1 polymer ?
#
loop_
_entity_poly.entity_id
_entity_poly.type
_entity_poly.pdbx_seq_one_letter_code
_entity_poly.pdbx_strand_id
1 'polypeptide(L)'
;LYYVDNDGQRVPGNAFAVGSGSSYAYGVLDRGLHGGHVATEGQAQALARRAIYQAARRDAYSGGTVRVFQVGEHGWREVSCDNVLELQKEFEE
;
A
#
# COMPACT_ATOMS: atom_id res chain seq x y z
N LEU A 1 -0.74 -14.19 -1.03
CA LEU A 1 -0.81 -13.46 0.26
C LEU A 1 -2.02 -13.97 1.05
N TYR A 2 -2.03 -13.89 2.38
CA TYR A 2 -3.18 -14.29 3.19
C TYR A 2 -3.63 -13.12 4.07
N TYR A 3 -4.93 -12.83 4.04
CA TYR A 3 -5.59 -12.03 5.06
C TYR A 3 -6.05 -12.94 6.20
N VAL A 4 -5.82 -12.50 7.44
CA VAL A 4 -6.24 -13.18 8.66
C VAL A 4 -6.76 -12.13 9.64
N ASP A 5 -7.87 -12.42 10.31
CA ASP A 5 -8.48 -11.54 11.32
C ASP A 5 -8.82 -12.25 12.63
N ASN A 6 -9.36 -11.49 13.59
CA ASN A 6 -9.75 -11.96 14.90
C ASN A 6 -11.06 -12.78 14.91
N ASP A 7 -11.81 -12.79 13.81
CA ASP A 7 -13.03 -13.59 13.65
C ASP A 7 -12.72 -14.97 13.06
N GLY A 8 -11.43 -15.27 12.84
CA GLY A 8 -10.95 -16.54 12.32
C GLY A 8 -11.00 -16.64 10.80
N GLN A 9 -11.18 -15.52 10.08
CA GLN A 9 -11.09 -15.55 8.62
C GLN A 9 -9.66 -15.86 8.18
N ARG A 10 -9.53 -16.64 7.10
CA ARG A 10 -8.26 -16.89 6.43
C ARG A 10 -8.48 -16.95 4.93
N VAL A 11 -8.16 -15.86 4.24
CA VAL A 11 -8.50 -15.69 2.82
C VAL A 11 -7.23 -15.55 1.98
N PRO A 12 -6.98 -16.42 0.99
CA PRO A 12 -5.90 -16.23 0.02
C PRO A 12 -6.28 -15.16 -1.00
N GLY A 13 -5.31 -14.35 -1.42
CA GLY A 13 -5.54 -13.32 -2.44
C GLY A 13 -4.25 -12.67 -2.93
N ASN A 14 -4.42 -11.84 -3.95
CA ASN A 14 -3.32 -11.11 -4.61
C ASN A 14 -3.09 -9.73 -3.99
N ALA A 15 -4.11 -9.13 -3.37
CA ALA A 15 -4.05 -7.79 -2.79
C ALA A 15 -4.98 -7.66 -1.60
N PHE A 16 -4.53 -6.95 -0.55
CA PHE A 16 -5.32 -6.61 0.62
C PHE A 16 -4.95 -5.22 1.14
N ALA A 17 -5.94 -4.50 1.66
CA ALA A 17 -5.77 -3.31 2.48
C ALA A 17 -6.67 -3.43 3.73
N VAL A 18 -6.13 -3.07 4.89
CA VAL A 18 -6.79 -3.24 6.20
C VAL A 18 -6.64 -1.98 7.03
N GLY A 19 -7.54 -1.79 8.01
CA GLY A 19 -7.61 -0.58 8.85
C GLY A 19 -8.60 0.47 8.34
N SER A 20 -8.71 1.59 9.06
CA SER A 20 -9.67 2.67 8.79
C SER A 20 -9.47 3.34 7.42
N GLY A 21 -8.22 3.44 6.96
CA GLY A 21 -7.88 4.00 5.65
C GLY A 21 -7.98 3.03 4.46
N SER A 22 -8.41 1.78 4.69
CA SER A 22 -8.37 0.72 3.67
C SER A 22 -9.16 1.03 2.41
N SER A 23 -10.35 1.63 2.52
CA SER A 23 -11.19 1.99 1.37
C SER A 23 -10.51 2.99 0.43
N TYR A 24 -9.78 3.96 0.98
CA TYR A 24 -8.99 4.92 0.19
C TYR A 24 -7.79 4.25 -0.49
N ALA A 25 -7.12 3.33 0.22
CA ALA A 25 -6.01 2.58 -0.35
C ALA A 25 -6.48 1.67 -1.51
N TYR A 26 -7.58 0.93 -1.34
CA TYR A 26 -8.16 0.10 -2.41
C TYR A 26 -8.52 0.91 -3.65
N GLY A 27 -9.08 2.12 -3.49
CA GLY A 27 -9.42 2.98 -4.62
C GLY A 27 -8.24 3.34 -5.54
N VAL A 28 -7.02 3.37 -5.00
CA VAL A 28 -5.78 3.54 -5.77
C VAL A 28 -5.27 2.20 -6.27
N LEU A 29 -5.22 1.22 -5.37
CA LEU A 29 -4.64 -0.10 -5.63
C LEU A 29 -5.37 -0.82 -6.77
N ASP A 30 -6.70 -0.81 -6.79
CA ASP A 30 -7.53 -1.47 -7.80
C ASP A 30 -7.37 -0.86 -9.20
N ARG A 31 -7.02 0.44 -9.28
CA ARG A 31 -6.75 1.10 -10.57
C ARG A 31 -5.36 0.78 -11.11
N GLY A 32 -4.40 0.52 -10.22
CA GLY A 32 -3.01 0.25 -10.58
C GLY A 32 -2.66 -1.24 -10.71
N LEU A 33 -3.45 -2.13 -10.11
CA LEU A 33 -3.28 -3.58 -10.23
C LEU A 33 -4.09 -4.11 -11.42
N HIS A 34 -3.41 -4.35 -12.53
CA HIS A 34 -4.02 -4.97 -13.69
C HIS A 34 -4.02 -6.50 -13.53
N GLY A 35 -5.19 -7.09 -13.26
CA GLY A 35 -5.33 -8.54 -13.08
C GLY A 35 -4.57 -9.09 -11.87
N GLY A 36 -4.29 -8.25 -10.87
CA GLY A 36 -3.53 -8.64 -9.67
C GLY A 36 -2.02 -8.50 -9.81
N HIS A 37 -1.52 -7.89 -10.90
CA HIS A 37 -0.09 -7.70 -11.14
C HIS A 37 0.24 -6.27 -11.60
N VAL A 38 1.52 -5.92 -11.45
CA VAL A 38 2.16 -4.70 -11.96
C VAL A 38 3.36 -5.12 -12.80
N ALA A 39 3.68 -4.36 -13.86
CA ALA A 39 4.66 -4.81 -14.85
C ALA A 39 6.12 -4.74 -14.36
N THR A 40 6.42 -3.87 -13.40
CA THR A 40 7.79 -3.70 -12.87
C THR A 40 7.79 -3.48 -11.35
N GLU A 41 8.93 -3.77 -10.71
CA GLU A 41 9.12 -3.52 -9.27
C GLU A 41 8.97 -2.03 -8.93
N GLY A 42 9.52 -1.13 -9.75
CA GLY A 42 9.41 0.31 -9.53
C GLY A 42 7.95 0.79 -9.57
N GLN A 43 7.15 0.26 -10.49
CA GLN A 43 5.71 0.55 -10.53
C GLN A 43 4.97 0.00 -9.31
N ALA A 44 5.34 -1.20 -8.84
CA ALA A 44 4.79 -1.78 -7.61
C ALA A 44 5.03 -0.87 -6.40
N GLN A 45 6.27 -0.41 -6.25
CA GLN A 45 6.70 0.44 -5.14
C GLN A 45 6.01 1.82 -5.21
N ALA A 46 5.93 2.42 -6.40
CA ALA A 46 5.24 3.69 -6.60
C ALA A 46 3.73 3.58 -6.30
N LEU A 47 3.08 2.50 -6.76
CA LEU A 47 1.67 2.22 -6.48
C LEU A 47 1.43 2.05 -4.98
N ALA A 48 2.28 1.30 -4.29
CA ALA A 48 2.20 1.11 -2.85
C ALA A 48 2.32 2.44 -2.08
N ARG A 49 3.32 3.27 -2.41
CA ARG A 49 3.48 4.61 -1.82
C ARG A 49 2.24 5.47 -2.04
N ARG A 50 1.74 5.51 -3.28
CA ARG A 50 0.56 6.31 -3.66
C ARG A 50 -0.70 5.84 -2.93
N ALA A 51 -0.92 4.54 -2.78
CA ALA A 51 -2.11 4.00 -2.11
C ALA A 51 -2.15 4.40 -0.63
N ILE A 52 -1.04 4.24 0.10
CA ILE A 52 -0.98 4.60 1.52
C ILE A 52 -1.00 6.12 1.69
N TYR A 53 -0.34 6.89 0.83
CA TYR A 53 -0.44 8.35 0.84
C TYR A 53 -1.89 8.83 0.70
N GLN A 54 -2.67 8.26 -0.24
CA GLN A 54 -4.07 8.64 -0.40
C GLN A 54 -4.93 8.29 0.82
N ALA A 55 -4.65 7.16 1.47
CA ALA A 55 -5.28 6.82 2.74
C ALA A 55 -4.93 7.83 3.84
N ALA A 56 -3.63 8.13 4.04
CA ALA A 56 -3.15 9.08 5.04
C ALA A 56 -3.70 10.50 4.83
N ARG A 57 -3.97 10.90 3.59
CA ARG A 57 -4.52 12.22 3.26
C ARG A 57 -6.01 12.35 3.59
N ARG A 58 -6.77 11.25 3.62
CA ARG A 58 -8.24 11.26 3.73
C ARG A 58 -8.77 10.68 5.04
N ASP A 59 -8.07 9.72 5.62
CA ASP A 59 -8.42 9.09 6.88
C ASP A 59 -7.71 9.78 8.05
N ALA A 60 -8.48 10.36 8.97
CA ALA A 60 -7.95 11.12 10.11
C ALA A 60 -7.09 10.27 11.07
N TYR A 61 -7.26 8.94 11.05
CA TYR A 61 -6.51 8.01 11.89
C TYR A 61 -5.29 7.39 11.19
N SER A 62 -5.02 7.77 9.94
CA SER A 62 -3.87 7.30 9.15
C SER A 62 -2.89 8.45 8.87
N GLY A 63 -1.59 8.22 9.04
CA GLY A 63 -0.60 9.28 8.81
C GLY A 63 0.83 8.94 9.24
N GLY A 64 1.67 9.97 9.31
CA GLY A 64 3.08 9.86 9.73
C GLY A 64 4.00 9.51 8.56
N THR A 65 4.30 8.22 8.41
CA THR A 65 5.32 7.74 7.48
C THR A 65 4.82 6.54 6.69
N VAL A 66 5.10 6.52 5.39
CA VAL A 66 4.82 5.40 4.50
C VAL A 66 6.06 4.52 4.42
N ARG A 67 5.98 3.28 4.92
CA ARG A 67 7.04 2.28 4.78
C ARG A 67 6.69 1.26 3.71
N VAL A 68 7.59 1.06 2.76
CA VAL A 68 7.41 0.07 1.69
C VAL A 68 8.40 -1.06 1.89
N PHE A 69 7.90 -2.29 1.89
CA PHE A 69 8.70 -3.50 1.95
C PHE A 69 8.50 -4.32 0.69
N GLN A 70 9.58 -4.94 0.21
CA GLN A 70 9.55 -5.88 -0.90
C GLN A 70 9.93 -7.27 -0.37
N VAL A 71 9.09 -8.26 -0.66
CA VAL A 71 9.29 -9.66 -0.27
C VAL A 71 9.57 -10.47 -1.53
N GLY A 72 10.66 -11.25 -1.52
CA GLY A 72 11.06 -12.14 -2.62
C GLY A 72 11.60 -13.47 -2.10
N GLU A 73 12.19 -14.27 -2.99
CA GLU A 73 12.67 -15.63 -2.67
C GLU A 73 13.73 -15.67 -1.56
N HIS A 74 14.53 -14.61 -1.43
CA HIS A 74 15.61 -14.50 -0.44
C HIS A 74 15.21 -13.73 0.82
N GLY A 75 13.90 -13.56 1.06
CA GLY A 75 13.37 -12.83 2.21
C GLY A 75 12.85 -11.44 1.84
N TRP A 76 12.81 -10.54 2.82
CA TRP A 76 12.25 -9.21 2.68
C TRP A 76 13.29 -8.12 2.89
N ARG A 77 13.07 -6.96 2.27
CA ARG A 77 13.86 -5.74 2.47
C ARG A 77 12.96 -4.52 2.57
N GLU A 78 13.40 -3.53 3.33
CA GLU A 78 12.82 -2.19 3.30
C GLU A 78 13.27 -1.49 2.02
N VAL A 79 12.32 -0.90 1.30
CA VAL A 79 12.54 -0.16 0.06
C VAL A 79 12.60 1.33 0.33
N SER A 80 11.64 1.85 1.09
CA SER A 80 11.56 3.26 1.45
C SER A 80 10.78 3.49 2.73
N CYS A 81 11.02 4.64 3.35
CA CYS A 81 10.39 5.11 4.58
C CYS A 81 10.17 6.63 4.48
N ASP A 82 9.08 7.00 3.82
CA ASP A 82 8.85 8.36 3.32
C ASP A 82 7.86 9.11 4.21
N ASN A 83 8.16 10.37 4.56
CA ASN A 83 7.22 11.17 5.34
C ASN A 83 6.00 11.55 4.47
N VAL A 84 4.78 11.44 5.02
CA VAL A 84 3.56 11.78 4.26
C VAL A 84 3.55 13.24 3.77
N LEU A 85 4.14 14.16 4.54
CA LEU A 85 4.26 15.57 4.15
C LEU A 85 5.21 15.78 2.96
N GLU A 86 6.26 14.97 2.86
CA GLU A 86 7.20 15.01 1.72
C GLU A 86 6.53 14.43 0.48
N LEU A 87 5.87 13.28 0.62
CA LEU A 87 5.05 12.69 -0.44
C LEU A 87 3.95 13.64 -0.92
N GLN A 88 3.37 14.45 -0.03
CA GLN A 88 2.37 15.44 -0.44
C GLN A 88 2.93 16.44 -1.45
N LYS A 89 4.17 16.92 -1.25
CA LYS A 89 4.82 17.83 -2.18
C LYS A 89 5.07 17.16 -3.53
N GLU A 90 5.60 15.94 -3.52
CA GLU A 90 5.85 15.14 -4.73
C GLU A 90 4.58 14.87 -5.55
N PHE A 91 3.43 14.76 -4.88
CA PHE A 91 2.18 14.30 -5.47
C PHE A 91 1.16 15.39 -5.78
N GLU A 92 1.37 16.60 -5.26
CA GLU A 92 0.56 17.79 -5.53
C GLU A 92 1.25 18.79 -6.48
N GLU A 93 2.54 18.60 -6.78
CA GLU A 93 3.23 19.16 -7.97
C GLU A 93 2.83 18.41 -9.25
#